data_AF-A0A0A7GEA9-F1
#
_entry.id   AF-A0A0A7GEA9-F1
#
_cell.length_a   1.000
_cell.length_b   1.000
_cell.length_c   1.000
_cell.angle_alpha   90.00
_cell.angle_beta   90.00
_cell.angle_gamma   90.00
#
_symmetry.space_group_name_H-M   'P 1'
#
loop_
_entity.id
_entity.type
_entity.pdbx_description
1 polymer ?
#
loop_
_entity_poly.entity_id
_entity_poly.type
_entity_poly.pdbx_seq_one_letter_code
_entity_poly.pdbx_strand_id
1 'polypeptide(L)' 'MNEVERKRCVDSLKKLGEDPFTPRSGVSIKKLKGEKRTMYRLRVGDIRFEYFVDGKTVYVVEAFRRGRGYR' A
#
# COMPACT_ATOMS: atom_id res chain seq x y z
N MET A 1 5.97 5.15 15.24
CA MET A 1 6.51 5.52 13.91
C MET A 1 7.24 6.82 14.10
N ASN A 2 8.51 6.91 13.67
CA ASN A 2 9.24 8.18 13.71
C ASN A 2 8.92 9.06 12.48
N GLU A 3 9.39 10.30 12.48
CA GLU A 3 9.08 11.26 11.43
C GLU A 3 9.65 10.85 10.05
N VAL A 4 10.84 10.23 10.03
CA VAL A 4 11.47 9.72 8.80
C VAL A 4 10.64 8.58 8.19
N GLU A 5 10.17 7.64 9.01
CA GLU A 5 9.27 6.57 8.59
C GLU A 5 7.94 7.13 8.06
N ARG A 6 7.37 8.13 8.74
CA ARG A 6 6.13 8.81 8.31
C ARG A 6 6.32 9.42 6.93
N LYS A 7 7.40 10.17 6.73
CA LYS A 7 7.71 10.80 5.44
C LYS A 7 7.82 9.76 4.33
N ARG A 8 8.54 8.66 4.57
CA ARG A 8 8.64 7.54 3.61
C ARG A 8 7.28 6.96 3.26
N CYS A 9 6.39 6.79 4.24
CA CYS A 9 5.04 6.30 3.99
C CYS A 9 4.24 7.25 3.09
N VAL A 10 4.25 8.55 3.40
CA VAL A 10 3.55 9.57 2.58
C VAL A 10 4.10 9.61 1.16
N ASP A 11 5.43 9.62 1.01
CA ASP A 11 6.08 9.66 -0.30
C ASP A 11 5.75 8.40 -1.12
N SER A 12 5.75 7.21 -0.50
CA SER A 12 5.35 5.96 -1.16
C SER A 12 3.87 5.91 -1.51
N LEU A 13 2.98 6.48 -0.69
CA LEU A 13 1.55 6.55 -1.00
C LEU A 13 1.26 7.47 -2.20
N LYS A 14 1.94 8.61 -2.29
CA LYS A 14 1.81 9.53 -3.44
C LYS A 14 2.17 8.85 -4.76
N LYS A 15 3.18 7.96 -4.75
CA LYS A 15 3.58 7.18 -5.93
C LYS A 15 2.47 6.26 -6.47
N LEU A 16 1.47 5.90 -5.67
CA LEU A 16 0.31 5.14 -6.18
C LEU A 16 -0.49 5.95 -7.22
N GLY A 17 -0.42 7.28 -7.20
CA GLY A 17 -1.08 8.12 -8.21
C GLY A 17 -0.48 8.02 -9.61
N GLU A 18 0.78 7.57 -9.74
CA GLU A 18 1.43 7.36 -11.04
C GLU A 18 1.08 5.98 -11.61
N ASP A 19 1.27 4.95 -10.79
CA ASP A 19 0.99 3.56 -11.11
C ASP A 19 0.71 2.81 -9.80
N PRO A 20 -0.56 2.46 -9.54
CA PRO A 20 -0.96 1.75 -8.32
C PRO A 20 -0.86 0.23 -8.47
N PHE A 21 -0.37 -0.31 -9.58
CA PHE A 21 -0.44 -1.73 -9.89
C PHE A 21 0.93 -2.41 -9.91
N THR A 22 1.93 -1.73 -10.49
CA THR A 22 3.21 -2.39 -10.82
C THR A 22 4.27 -2.19 -9.73
N PRO A 23 4.92 -3.27 -9.27
CA PRO A 23 6.10 -3.17 -8.42
C PRO A 23 7.24 -2.46 -9.18
N ARG A 24 7.92 -1.52 -8.53
CA ARG A 24 9.04 -0.78 -9.12
C ARG A 24 10.05 -0.34 -8.07
N SER A 25 11.17 0.25 -8.51
CA SER A 25 12.22 0.71 -7.60
C SER A 25 11.65 1.65 -6.52
N GLY A 26 11.84 1.27 -5.25
CA GLY A 26 11.32 2.01 -4.10
C GLY A 26 9.80 1.95 -3.88
N VAL A 27 9.07 1.11 -4.64
CA VAL A 27 7.61 0.92 -4.51
C VAL A 27 7.29 -0.57 -4.57
N SER A 28 7.12 -1.17 -3.39
CA SER A 28 6.83 -2.60 -3.26
C SER A 28 5.31 -2.82 -3.24
N ILE A 29 4.73 -3.13 -4.40
CA ILE A 29 3.31 -3.45 -4.56
C ILE A 29 3.15 -4.96 -4.74
N LYS A 30 2.11 -5.54 -4.17
CA LYS A 30 1.71 -6.93 -4.42
C LYS A 30 0.20 -7.00 -4.60
N LYS A 31 -0.26 -7.57 -5.71
CA LYS A 31 -1.67 -7.97 -5.87
C LYS A 31 -2.01 -9.07 -4.87
N LEU A 32 -3.07 -8.86 -4.10
CA LEU A 32 -3.61 -9.83 -3.15
C LEU A 32 -4.72 -10.65 -3.82
N LYS A 33 -4.99 -11.84 -3.28
CA LYS A 33 -6.20 -12.57 -3.66
C LYS A 33 -7.38 -11.88 -2.97
N GLY A 34 -8.39 -11.49 -3.74
CA GLY A 34 -9.63 -10.90 -3.22
C GLY A 34 -10.82 -11.46 -3.98
N GLU A 35 -11.93 -11.67 -3.28
CA GLU A 35 -13.14 -12.30 -3.84
C GLU A 35 -14.06 -11.28 -4.52
N LYS A 36 -14.25 -10.10 -3.91
CA LYS A 36 -15.17 -9.06 -4.41
C LYS A 36 -14.49 -7.96 -5.22
N ARG A 37 -13.27 -7.58 -4.84
CA ARG A 37 -12.47 -6.54 -5.48
C ARG A 37 -11.01 -6.97 -5.52
N THR A 38 -10.30 -6.56 -6.57
CA THR A 38 -8.86 -6.79 -6.63
C THR A 38 -8.17 -5.89 -5.60
N MET A 39 -7.62 -6.51 -4.58
CA MET A 39 -6.86 -5.84 -3.53
C MET A 39 -5.38 -5.83 -3.87
N TYR A 40 -4.69 -4.80 -3.39
CA TYR A 40 -3.26 -4.62 -3.50
C TYR A 40 -2.68 -4.27 -2.14
N ARG A 41 -1.38 -4.51 -1.99
CA ARG A 41 -0.62 -4.15 -0.80
C ARG A 41 0.62 -3.39 -1.18
N LEU A 42 0.77 -2.17 -0.64
CA LEU A 42 2.00 -1.41 -0.65
C LEU A 42 2.78 -1.68 0.63
N ARG A 43 4.08 -2.00 0.51
CA ARG A 43 4.99 -2.16 1.65
C ARG A 43 5.96 -0.98 1.73
N VAL A 44 6.07 -0.39 2.92
CA VAL A 44 7.04 0.66 3.26
C VAL A 44 7.74 0.26 4.57
N GLY A 45 8.93 -0.33 4.45
CA GLY A 45 9.61 -0.93 5.60
C GLY A 45 8.74 -2.02 6.25
N ASP A 46 8.34 -1.78 7.51
CA ASP A 46 7.47 -2.66 8.28
C ASP A 46 5.98 -2.30 8.21
N ILE A 47 5.63 -1.16 7.61
CA ILE A 47 4.25 -0.74 7.39
C ILE A 47 3.72 -1.36 6.09
N ARG A 48 2.47 -1.82 6.15
CA ARG A 48 1.69 -2.29 5.01
C ARG A 48 0.46 -1.42 4.87
N PHE A 49 0.14 -1.09 3.62
CA PHE A 49 -1.10 -0.45 3.24
C PHE A 49 -1.86 -1.39 2.32
N GLU A 50 -3.09 -1.72 2.65
CA GLU A 50 -3.98 -2.43 1.74
C GLU A 50 -4.91 -1.44 1.06
N TYR A 51 -5.08 -1.62 -0.23
CA TYR A 51 -5.86 -0.71 -1.05
C TYR A 51 -6.49 -1.42 -2.24
N PHE A 52 -7.49 -0.78 -2.82
CA PHE A 52 -8.00 -1.13 -4.14
C PHE A 52 -8.04 0.12 -5.02
N VAL A 53 -8.20 -0.09 -6.32
CA VAL A 53 -8.35 0.99 -7.31
C VAL A 53 -9.73 0.91 -7.91
N ASP A 54 -10.42 2.04 -7.99
CA ASP A 54 -11.70 2.19 -8.65
C ASP A 54 -11.64 3.42 -9.57
N GLY A 55 -11.71 3.17 -10.88
CA GLY A 55 -11.40 4.16 -11.91
C GLY A 55 -9.99 4.74 -11.74
N LYS A 56 -9.92 6.05 -11.44
CA LYS A 56 -8.66 6.79 -11.21
C LYS A 56 -8.36 7.01 -9.72
N THR A 57 -9.17 6.46 -8.82
CA THR A 57 -9.07 6.70 -7.39
C THR A 57 -8.48 5.47 -6.68
N VAL A 58 -7.48 5.71 -5.86
CA VAL A 58 -6.86 4.71 -4.97
C VAL A 58 -7.50 4.82 -3.60
N TYR A 59 -8.11 3.74 -3.12
CA TYR A 59 -8.75 3.67 -1.81
C TYR A 59 -7.91 2.82 -0.86
N VAL A 60 -7.27 3.45 0.12
CA VAL A 60 -6.54 2.76 1.19
C VAL A 60 -7.53 2.31 2.26
N VAL A 61 -7.61 1.01 2.50
CA VAL A 61 -8.58 0.39 3.41
C VAL A 61 -7.96 0.19 4.79
N GLU A 62 -6.69 -0.22 4.84
CA GLU A 62 -6.03 -0.49 6.11
C GLU A 62 -4.55 -0.15 6.06
N ALA A 63 -4.00 0.28 7.21
CA ALA A 63 -2.59 0.54 7.43
C ALA A 63 -2.13 -0.15 8.72
N PHE A 64 -1.17 -1.08 8.61
CA PHE A 64 -0.75 -1.88 9.76
C PHE A 64 0.74 -2.23 9.74
N ARG A 65 1.28 -2.50 10.94
CA ARG A 65 2.67 -2.96 11.12
C ARG A 65 2.78 -4.47 10.91
N ARG A 66 3.93 -4.92 10.39
CA ARG A 66 4.31 -6.34 10.34
C ARG A 66 4.11 -6.98 11.72
N GLY A 67 3.55 -8.20 11.74
CA GLY A 67 3.39 -8.97 12.98
C GLY A 67 2.06 -8.73 13.71
N ARG A 68 1.33 -7.66 13.39
CA ARG A 68 -0.13 -7.68 13.52
C ARG A 68 -0.67 -8.41 12.29
N GLY A 69 -0.84 -9.72 12.38
CA GLY A 69 -1.53 -10.49 11.34
C GLY A 69 -2.99 -10.04 11.20
N TYR A 70 -3.64 -10.45 10.11
CA TYR A 70 -5.10 -10.31 9.96
C TYR A 70 -5.76 -10.90 11.21
N ARG A 71 -6.59 -10.09 11.89
CA ARG A 71 -7.55 -10.60 12.88
C ARG A 71 -8.75 -11.20 12.15
#